data_AF-A0A9E5D2A8-F1
#
_entry.id   AF-A0A9E5D2A8-F1
#
_cell.length_a   1.000
_cell.length_b   1.000
_cell.length_c   1.000
_cell.angle_alpha   90.00
_cell.angle_beta   90.00
_cell.angle_gamma   90.00
#
_symmetry.space_group_name_H-M   'P 1'
#
loop_
_entity.id
_entity.type
_entity.pdbx_description
1 polymer ?
#
loop_
_entity_poly.entity_id
_entity_poly.type
_entity_poly.pdbx_seq_one_letter_code
_entity_poly.pdbx_strand_id
1 'polypeptide(L)' 'RIGMEIRLEATGGGSDANVFQEHGIVALPVGIGVESFHTVRESAVVSQVLQGAEMCEGIIRGV' A
#
# COMPACT_ATOMS: atom_id res chain seq x y z
N ARG A 1 11.71 1.63 -10.92
CA ARG A 1 10.51 1.16 -11.61
C ARG A 1 10.42 -0.32 -11.35
N ILE A 2 9.39 -0.76 -10.63
CA ILE A 2 9.21 -2.16 -10.20
C ILE A 2 8.48 -3.05 -11.23
N GLY A 3 8.26 -2.55 -12.47
CA GLY A 3 7.64 -3.34 -13.54
C GLY A 3 6.16 -3.70 -13.31
N MET A 4 5.51 -3.10 -12.32
CA MET A 4 4.10 -3.34 -11.97
C MET A 4 3.18 -2.35 -12.67
N GLU A 5 2.00 -2.82 -13.08
CA GLU A 5 0.90 -1.95 -13.52
C GLU A 5 0.30 -1.24 -12.29
N ILE A 6 0.33 0.09 -12.30
CA ILE A 6 -0.28 0.90 -11.24
C ILE A 6 -1.80 0.93 -11.43
N ARG A 7 -2.53 0.55 -10.39
CA ARG A 7 -3.99 0.69 -10.34
C ARG A 7 -4.35 1.70 -9.26
N LEU A 8 -4.96 2.80 -9.69
CA LEU A 8 -5.47 3.83 -8.79
C LEU A 8 -6.92 3.48 -8.46
N GLU A 9 -7.18 3.31 -7.18
CA GLU A 9 -8.47 2.91 -6.62
C GLU A 9 -8.86 3.91 -5.54
N ALA A 10 -10.14 4.29 -5.51
CA ALA A 10 -10.70 5.02 -4.37
C ALA A 10 -11.29 3.99 -3.39
N THR A 11 -11.01 4.16 -2.10
CA THR A 11 -11.60 3.33 -1.06
C THR A 11 -12.78 4.07 -0.40
N GLY A 12 -13.67 3.32 0.25
CA GLY A 12 -14.76 3.88 1.05
C GLY A 12 -14.44 4.02 2.56
N GLY A 13 -13.21 3.74 2.96
CA GLY A 13 -12.77 3.69 4.36
C GLY A 13 -11.83 4.84 4.73
N GLY A 14 -11.41 4.87 6.01
CA GLY A 14 -10.39 5.78 6.51
C GLY A 14 -9.06 5.10 6.77
N SER A 15 -7.97 5.85 6.69
CA SER A 15 -6.61 5.47 7.07
C SER A 15 -5.84 6.67 7.60
N ASP A 16 -4.63 6.47 8.11
CA ASP A 16 -3.75 7.57 8.53
C ASP A 16 -3.46 8.57 7.40
N ALA A 17 -3.56 8.15 6.13
CA ALA A 17 -3.41 9.04 4.98
C ALA A 17 -4.46 10.16 4.97
N ASN A 18 -5.68 9.92 5.48
CA ASN A 18 -6.70 10.97 5.62
C ASN A 18 -6.23 12.04 6.61
N VAL A 19 -5.70 11.62 7.76
CA VAL A 19 -5.18 12.52 8.79
C VAL A 19 -3.95 13.27 8.28
N PHE A 20 -3.04 12.61 7.56
CA PHE A 20 -1.88 13.25 6.94
C PHE A 20 -2.29 14.34 5.96
N GLN A 21 -3.29 14.08 5.11
CA GLN A 21 -3.82 15.06 4.17
C GLN A 21 -4.40 16.29 4.88
N GLU A 22 -5.13 16.10 5.99
CA GLU A 22 -5.63 17.21 6.82
C GLU A 22 -4.51 18.07 7.41
N HIS A 23 -3.30 17.52 7.56
CA HIS A 23 -2.11 18.22 8.05
C HIS A 23 -1.17 18.67 6.92
N GLY A 24 -1.62 18.66 5.67
CA GLY A 24 -0.84 19.14 4.52
C GLY A 24 0.27 18.20 4.06
N ILE A 25 0.26 16.94 4.50
CA ILE A 25 1.20 15.91 4.07
C ILE A 25 0.53 15.06 2.98
N VAL A 26 1.09 15.11 1.77
CA VAL A 26 0.63 14.28 0.65
C VAL A 26 0.95 12.82 0.91
N ALA A 27 -0.07 12.01 1.16
CA ALA A 27 0.04 10.59 1.46
C ALA A 27 -0.92 9.76 0.62
N LEU A 28 -0.43 8.61 0.12
CA LEU A 28 -1.22 7.64 -0.63
C LEU A 28 -1.04 6.24 -0.01
N PRO A 29 -2.11 5.56 0.43
CA PRO A 29 -2.05 4.17 0.82
C PRO A 29 -1.66 3.28 -0.36
N VAL A 30 -0.83 2.27 -0.09
CA VAL A 30 -0.39 1.28 -1.09
C VAL A 30 -0.76 -0.10 -0.59
N GLY A 31 -1.33 -0.93 -1.46
CA GLY A 31 -1.67 -2.32 -1.13
C GLY A 31 -0.42 -3.15 -0.81
N ILE A 32 -0.50 -3.96 0.25
CA ILE A 32 0.62 -4.78 0.75
C ILE A 32 0.36 -6.30 0.63
N GLY A 33 -0.70 -6.70 -0.08
CA GLY A 33 -1.04 -8.10 -0.33
C GLY A 33 -1.69 -8.83 0.85
N VAL A 34 -2.37 -8.11 1.74
CA VAL A 34 -3.20 -8.67 2.81
C VAL A 34 -4.63 -8.82 2.33
N GLU A 35 -5.24 -9.97 2.62
CA GLU A 35 -6.61 -10.30 2.24
C GLU A 35 -7.46 -10.65 3.47
N SER A 36 -8.76 -10.39 3.38
CA SER A 36 -9.74 -10.75 4.43
C SER A 36 -9.37 -10.27 5.84
N PHE A 37 -8.71 -9.11 5.93
CA PHE A 37 -8.32 -8.49 7.21
C PHE A 37 -9.54 -8.30 8.13
N HIS A 38 -9.31 -8.40 9.44
CA HIS A 38 -10.37 -8.42 10.46
C HIS A 38 -11.27 -9.67 10.44
N THR A 39 -10.80 -10.78 9.88
CA THR A 39 -11.50 -12.07 9.94
C THR A 39 -10.55 -13.18 10.40
N VAL A 40 -11.08 -14.34 10.79
CA VAL A 40 -10.26 -15.53 11.08
C VAL A 40 -9.62 -16.15 9.83
N ARG A 41 -9.91 -15.61 8.64
CA ARG A 41 -9.31 -15.99 7.35
C ARG A 41 -8.32 -14.95 6.85
N GLU A 42 -7.91 -14.01 7.70
CA GLU A 42 -6.88 -13.05 7.37
C GLU A 42 -5.61 -13.77 6.91
N SER A 43 -5.13 -13.38 5.74
CA SER A 43 -3.99 -14.01 5.07
C SER A 43 -3.16 -12.95 4.35
N ALA A 44 -1.92 -13.32 4.01
CA ALA A 44 -1.03 -12.49 3.22
C ALA A 44 -0.45 -13.29 2.05
N VAL A 45 -0.48 -12.71 0.86
CA VAL A 45 0.15 -13.27 -0.33
C VAL A 45 1.64 -12.91 -0.29
N VAL A 46 2.48 -13.88 0.09
CA VAL A 46 3.92 -13.67 0.35
C VAL A 46 4.63 -12.95 -0.80
N SER A 47 4.32 -13.28 -2.05
CA SER A 47 4.92 -12.61 -3.22
C SER A 47 4.56 -11.13 -3.31
N GLN A 48 3.34 -10.74 -2.92
CA GLN A 48 2.92 -9.33 -2.90
C GLN A 48 3.50 -8.57 -1.71
N VAL A 49 3.67 -9.23 -0.57
CA VAL A 49 4.40 -8.63 0.57
C VAL A 49 5.84 -8.32 0.18
N LEU A 50 6.52 -9.25 -0.52
CA LEU A 50 7.87 -9.03 -1.03
C LEU A 50 7.91 -7.86 -2.04
N GLN A 51 6.95 -7.80 -2.96
CA GLN A 51 6.82 -6.67 -3.89
C GLN A 51 6.60 -5.33 -3.17
N GLY A 52 5.86 -5.33 -2.05
CA GLY A 52 5.72 -4.16 -1.19
C GLY A 52 7.06 -3.68 -0.62
N ALA A 53 7.92 -4.61 -0.20
CA ALA A 53 9.27 -4.27 0.27
C ALA A 53 10.17 -3.73 -0.87
N GLU A 54 10.12 -4.35 -2.05
CA GLU A 54 10.82 -3.89 -3.25
C GLU A 54 10.36 -2.50 -3.69
N MET A 55 9.05 -2.22 -3.57
CA MET A 55 8.49 -0.89 -3.83
C MET A 55 9.04 0.16 -2.86
N CYS A 56 9.06 -0.15 -1.56
CA CYS A 56 9.66 0.73 -0.56
C CYS A 56 11.14 1.02 -0.87
N GLU A 57 11.92 -0.02 -1.19
CA GLU A 57 13.31 0.14 -1.60
C GLU A 57 13.44 1.05 -2.84
N GLY A 58 12.63 0.80 -3.87
CA GLY A 58 12.64 1.57 -5.11
C GLY A 58 12.34 3.05 -4.87
N ILE A 59 11.34 3.36 -4.02
CA ILE A 59 11.00 4.74 -3.64
C ILE A 59 12.17 5.40 -2.89
N ILE A 60 12.76 4.72 -1.90
CA ILE A 60 13.88 5.27 -1.13
C ILE A 60 15.09 5.55 -2.03
N ARG A 61 15.37 4.66 -3.00
CA ARG A 61 16.46 4.84 -3.97
C ARG A 61 16.13 5.83 -5.08
N GLY A 62 14.87 6.19 -5.27
CA GLY A 62 14.41 7.07 -6.35
C GLY A 62 14.49 6.42 -7.74
N VAL A 63 14.36 5.10 -7.85
CA VAL A 63 14.49 4.33 -9.10
C VAL A 63 13.17 3.83 -9.65
#